data_AF-A0A7C1E8Z0-F1
#
_entry.id   AF-A0A7C1E8Z0-F1
#
_cell.length_a   1.000
_cell.length_b   1.000
_cell.length_c   1.000
_cell.angle_alpha   90.00
_cell.angle_beta   90.00
_cell.angle_gamma   90.00
#
_symmetry.space_group_name_H-M   'P 1'
#
loop_
_entity.id
_entity.type
_entity.pdbx_description
1 polymer ?
#
loop_
_entity_poly.entity_id
_entity_poly.type
_entity_poly.pdbx_seq_one_letter_code
_entity_poly.pdbx_strand_id
1 'polypeptide(L)'
;MLKLQKKEYWAVAGVCLISALYVILANRPAYETFPQNALPGTSIGHKLPPDYETSSIFWHPQRNVFFLVSDQGYVSSMCPDGENLTHWPVGGDLEAITAACLQNDVLYVGRENPDSILEFDLKTARVTRTFDISKWMTGPSNRGLEAMTFVPDA
;
A
#
# COMPACT_ATOMS: atom_id res chain seq x y z
N MET A 1 -37.16 51.86 -33.84
CA MET A 1 -35.98 51.32 -34.56
C MET A 1 -34.90 51.03 -33.51
N LEU A 2 -34.91 49.86 -32.88
CA LEU A 2 -33.95 49.47 -31.84
C LEU A 2 -32.84 48.62 -32.47
N LYS A 3 -31.60 49.11 -32.42
CA LYS A 3 -30.40 48.40 -32.90
C LYS A 3 -30.01 47.30 -31.91
N LEU A 4 -29.79 46.09 -32.43
CA LEU A 4 -29.21 44.94 -31.75
C LEU A 4 -27.81 45.26 -31.17
N GLN A 5 -27.60 45.07 -29.88
CA GLN A 5 -26.26 44.94 -29.30
C GLN A 5 -25.84 43.47 -29.26
N LYS A 6 -25.26 42.98 -30.37
CA LYS A 6 -24.41 41.78 -30.37
C LYS A 6 -23.02 42.16 -29.88
N LYS A 7 -22.74 42.14 -28.57
CA LYS A 7 -21.36 42.37 -28.10
C LYS A 7 -20.90 41.57 -26.86
N GLU A 8 -21.69 40.63 -26.34
CA GLU A 8 -21.35 40.01 -25.04
C GLU A 8 -21.10 38.49 -25.07
N TYR A 9 -21.01 37.86 -26.24
CA TYR A 9 -20.78 36.39 -26.30
C TYR A 9 -19.31 35.97 -26.43
N TRP A 10 -18.37 36.90 -26.63
CA TRP A 10 -16.96 36.55 -26.81
C TRP A 10 -16.12 36.60 -25.53
N ALA A 11 -16.58 37.32 -24.49
CA ALA A 11 -15.81 37.48 -23.26
C ALA A 11 -15.90 36.25 -22.32
N VAL A 12 -17.02 35.52 -22.34
CA VAL A 12 -17.22 34.35 -21.45
C VAL A 12 -16.55 33.09 -22.01
N ALA A 13 -16.45 32.95 -23.33
CA ALA A 13 -15.77 31.79 -23.94
C ALA A 13 -14.23 31.83 -23.82
N GLY A 14 -13.63 33.03 -23.78
CA GLY A 14 -12.17 33.18 -23.67
C GLY A 14 -11.61 32.86 -22.28
N VAL A 15 -12.37 33.10 -21.21
CA VAL A 15 -11.92 32.88 -19.83
C VAL A 15 -11.94 31.40 -19.43
N CYS A 16 -12.82 30.58 -20.02
CA CYS A 16 -12.86 29.13 -19.78
C CYS A 16 -11.76 28.35 -20.51
N LEU A 17 -11.25 28.84 -21.64
CA LEU A 17 -10.19 28.15 -22.39
C LEU A 17 -8.77 28.37 -21.81
N ILE A 18 -8.52 29.51 -21.16
CA ILE A 18 -7.21 29.82 -20.56
C ILE A 18 -7.03 29.10 -19.22
N SER A 19 -8.11 28.91 -18.45
CA SER A 19 -8.08 28.17 -17.18
C SER A 19 -7.95 26.65 -17.39
N ALA A 20 -8.54 26.08 -18.44
CA ALA A 20 -8.36 24.67 -18.79
C ALA A 20 -6.91 24.33 -19.22
N LEU A 21 -6.21 25.26 -19.89
CA LEU A 21 -4.83 25.05 -20.32
C LEU A 21 -3.82 25.12 -19.15
N TYR A 22 -4.11 25.93 -18.12
CA TYR A 22 -3.27 26.02 -16.92
C TYR A 22 -3.36 24.77 -16.04
N VAL A 23 -4.55 24.16 -15.91
CA VAL A 23 -4.76 22.93 -15.13
C VAL A 23 -4.09 21.72 -15.80
N ILE A 24 -4.01 21.68 -17.14
CA ILE A 24 -3.37 20.58 -17.88
C ILE A 24 -1.82 20.68 -17.85
N LEU A 25 -1.25 21.88 -17.69
CA LEU A 25 0.21 22.06 -17.62
C LEU A 25 0.78 22.00 -16.20
N ALA A 26 -0.01 22.33 -15.17
CA ALA A 26 0.46 22.39 -13.78
C ALA A 26 0.41 21.04 -13.03
N ASN A 27 -0.37 20.06 -13.50
CA ASN A 27 -0.56 18.78 -12.82
C ASN A 27 0.10 17.60 -13.57
N ARG A 28 1.33 17.79 -14.06
CA ARG A 28 2.16 16.61 -14.29
C ARG A 28 2.67 16.18 -12.92
N PRO A 29 2.31 14.99 -12.39
CA PRO A 29 3.06 14.46 -11.26
C PRO A 29 4.53 14.51 -11.69
N ALA A 30 5.36 15.22 -10.94
CA ALA A 30 6.78 15.12 -11.12
C ALA A 30 7.10 13.65 -10.88
N TYR A 31 7.38 12.90 -11.96
CA TYR A 31 7.97 11.60 -11.82
C TYR A 31 9.36 11.87 -11.26
N GLU A 32 9.54 11.69 -9.96
CA GLU A 32 10.89 11.65 -9.41
C GLU A 32 11.59 10.47 -10.08
N THR A 33 12.65 10.79 -10.81
CA THR A 33 13.53 9.76 -11.34
C THR A 33 14.04 8.92 -10.18
N PHE A 34 13.96 7.60 -10.30
CA PHE A 34 14.48 6.70 -9.29
C PHE A 34 15.89 7.14 -8.88
N PRO A 35 16.18 7.29 -7.57
CA PRO A 35 17.44 7.81 -7.09
C PRO A 35 18.59 6.97 -7.63
N GLN A 36 19.42 7.55 -8.52
CA GLN A 36 20.51 6.81 -9.17
C GLN A 36 21.56 6.33 -8.16
N ASN A 37 21.70 7.05 -7.05
CA ASN A 37 22.53 6.65 -5.91
C ASN A 37 21.98 5.43 -5.14
N ALA A 38 20.76 4.99 -5.41
CA ALA A 38 20.20 3.75 -4.89
C ALA A 38 20.44 2.53 -5.82
N LEU A 39 21.21 2.72 -6.90
CA LEU A 39 21.57 1.64 -7.84
C LEU A 39 23.06 1.24 -7.69
N PRO A 40 23.39 -0.06 -7.83
CA PRO A 40 22.45 -1.17 -8.03
C PRO A 40 21.65 -1.46 -6.75
N GLY A 41 20.40 -1.90 -6.91
CA GLY A 41 19.63 -2.42 -5.79
C GLY A 41 20.32 -3.64 -5.18
N THR A 42 20.23 -3.79 -3.86
CA THR A 42 20.73 -4.97 -3.15
C THR A 42 19.57 -5.93 -2.90
N SER A 43 19.71 -7.19 -3.29
CA SER A 43 18.75 -8.23 -2.91
C SER A 43 18.93 -8.55 -1.43
N ILE A 44 17.84 -8.46 -0.66
CA ILE A 44 17.81 -8.75 0.78
C ILE A 44 17.06 -10.05 1.10
N GLY A 45 16.55 -10.73 0.07
CA GLY A 45 15.76 -11.96 0.22
C GLY A 45 16.60 -13.23 0.30
N HIS A 46 17.93 -13.16 0.40
CA HIS A 46 18.83 -14.32 0.29
C HIS A 46 18.67 -15.37 1.39
N LYS A 47 18.00 -15.02 2.50
CA LYS A 47 17.68 -15.95 3.59
C LYS A 47 16.23 -16.44 3.58
N LEU A 48 15.38 -15.87 2.74
CA LEU A 48 14.00 -16.34 2.62
C LEU A 48 14.00 -17.80 2.14
N PRO A 49 13.06 -18.64 2.62
CA PRO A 49 12.90 -20.00 2.13
C PRO A 49 12.72 -20.05 0.61
N PRO A 50 13.16 -21.13 -0.08
CA PRO A 50 13.04 -21.23 -1.54
C PRO A 50 11.60 -21.16 -2.07
N ASP A 51 10.63 -21.54 -1.24
CA ASP A 51 9.19 -21.54 -1.51
C ASP A 51 8.47 -20.32 -0.90
N TYR A 52 9.21 -19.28 -0.49
CA TYR A 52 8.62 -18.07 0.07
C TYR A 52 8.22 -17.10 -1.06
N GLU A 53 6.95 -17.07 -1.43
CA GLU A 53 6.42 -16.11 -2.41
C GLU A 53 5.98 -14.84 -1.67
N THR A 54 6.83 -13.82 -1.73
CA THR A 54 6.60 -12.56 -1.01
C THR A 54 5.51 -11.74 -1.68
N SER A 55 4.46 -11.39 -0.95
CA SER A 55 3.37 -10.55 -1.45
C SER A 55 3.49 -9.09 -1.02
N SER A 56 3.89 -8.83 0.22
CA SER A 56 3.98 -7.46 0.75
C SER A 56 5.09 -7.30 1.79
N ILE A 57 5.50 -6.05 1.97
CA ILE A 57 6.59 -5.63 2.87
C ILE A 57 6.24 -4.31 3.56
N PHE A 58 6.56 -4.21 4.84
CA PHE A 58 6.41 -3.03 5.67
C PHE A 58 7.70 -2.72 6.41
N TRP A 59 8.19 -1.49 6.30
CA TRP A 59 9.31 -0.99 7.09
C TRP A 59 8.82 -0.48 8.45
N HIS A 60 9.35 -1.03 9.56
CA HIS A 60 9.03 -0.56 10.91
C HIS A 60 10.17 0.33 11.45
N PRO A 61 10.13 1.67 11.27
CA PRO A 61 11.28 2.54 11.52
C PRO A 61 11.75 2.56 12.99
N GLN A 62 10.85 2.36 13.96
CA GLN A 62 11.24 2.33 15.37
C GLN A 62 11.97 1.04 15.79
N ARG A 63 11.77 -0.06 15.05
CA ARG A 63 12.41 -1.36 15.30
C ARG A 63 13.58 -1.62 14.38
N ASN A 64 13.69 -0.85 13.31
CA ASN A 64 14.71 -0.99 12.27
C ASN A 64 14.69 -2.39 11.62
N VAL A 65 13.50 -2.89 11.30
CA VAL A 65 13.27 -4.19 10.63
C VAL A 65 12.19 -4.07 9.56
N PHE A 66 12.27 -4.94 8.56
CA PHE A 66 11.17 -5.22 7.65
C PHE A 66 10.26 -6.30 8.22
N PHE A 67 8.96 -6.12 8.06
CA PHE A 67 7.97 -7.19 8.17
C PHE A 67 7.48 -7.55 6.77
N LEU A 68 7.34 -8.84 6.50
CA LEU A 68 6.91 -9.36 5.19
C LEU A 68 5.77 -10.34 5.39
N VAL A 69 4.99 -10.53 4.32
CA VAL A 69 4.00 -11.59 4.23
C VAL A 69 4.20 -12.39 2.96
N SER A 70 3.76 -13.65 3.00
CA SER A 70 3.80 -14.57 1.88
C SER A 70 2.45 -15.26 1.74
N ASP A 71 2.06 -15.55 0.51
CA ASP A 71 0.83 -16.28 0.15
C ASP A 71 0.81 -17.73 0.71
N GLN A 72 1.96 -18.27 1.12
CA GLN A 72 2.06 -19.53 1.87
C GLN A 72 1.65 -19.40 3.36
N GLY A 73 1.28 -18.21 3.83
CA GLY A 73 0.72 -18.02 5.17
C GLY A 73 1.73 -17.65 6.25
N TYR A 74 2.82 -16.99 5.88
CA TYR A 74 3.85 -16.57 6.84
C TYR A 74 3.87 -15.07 7.03
N VAL A 75 3.92 -14.63 8.29
CA VAL A 75 4.47 -13.31 8.63
C VAL A 75 5.95 -13.51 8.94
N SER A 76 6.80 -12.67 8.37
CA SER A 76 8.26 -12.73 8.59
C SER A 76 8.80 -11.38 9.05
N SER A 77 9.93 -11.39 9.73
CA SER A 77 10.71 -10.20 10.06
C SER A 77 12.17 -10.39 9.70
N MET A 78 12.83 -9.37 9.16
CA MET A 78 14.27 -9.38 8.90
C MET A 78 14.90 -7.99 9.09
N CYS A 79 16.20 -7.94 9.33
CA CYS A 79 16.99 -6.71 9.29
C CYS A 79 17.06 -6.14 7.86
N PRO A 80 17.41 -4.85 7.69
CA PRO A 80 17.48 -4.21 6.36
C PRO A 80 18.48 -4.84 5.39
N ASP A 81 19.44 -5.59 5.91
CA ASP A 81 20.45 -6.32 5.16
C ASP A 81 20.03 -7.77 4.83
N GLY A 82 18.80 -8.18 5.17
CA GLY A 82 18.28 -9.53 4.96
C GLY A 82 18.64 -10.53 6.07
N GLU A 83 19.31 -10.08 7.13
CA GLU A 83 19.75 -10.92 8.24
C GLU A 83 18.67 -11.05 9.35
N ASN A 84 18.93 -11.90 10.35
CA ASN A 84 18.05 -12.11 11.51
C ASN A 84 16.60 -12.47 11.16
N LEU A 85 16.42 -13.27 10.11
CA LEU A 85 15.12 -13.72 9.65
C LEU A 85 14.38 -14.52 10.72
N THR A 86 13.15 -14.10 11.02
CA THR A 86 12.20 -14.80 11.89
C THR A 86 10.90 -15.03 11.12
N HIS A 87 10.28 -16.20 11.31
CA HIS A 87 9.04 -16.59 10.64
C HIS A 87 7.98 -17.02 11.66
N TRP A 88 6.75 -16.60 11.42
CA TRP A 88 5.58 -17.00 12.19
C TRP A 88 4.52 -17.56 11.25
N PRO A 89 4.14 -18.85 11.40
CA PRO A 89 3.05 -19.42 10.63
C PRO A 89 1.73 -18.83 11.14
N VAL A 90 1.05 -18.10 10.26
CA VAL A 90 -0.28 -17.53 10.50
C VAL A 90 -1.34 -18.32 9.72
N GLY A 91 -0.97 -18.82 8.54
CA GLY A 91 -1.82 -19.59 7.64
C GLY A 91 -2.75 -18.74 6.78
N GLY A 92 -3.23 -19.34 5.71
CA GLY A 92 -4.03 -18.65 4.69
C GLY A 92 -3.16 -17.92 3.67
N ASP A 93 -3.83 -17.29 2.72
CA ASP A 93 -3.23 -16.53 1.64
C ASP A 93 -3.02 -15.07 2.09
N LEU A 94 -1.78 -14.66 2.38
CA LEU A 94 -1.48 -13.36 3.01
C LEU A 94 -0.84 -12.40 2.02
N GLU A 95 -1.55 -11.32 1.74
CA GLU A 95 -1.23 -10.46 0.60
C GLU A 95 -0.82 -9.04 0.99
N ALA A 96 -1.08 -8.62 2.22
CA ALA A 96 -0.77 -7.26 2.66
C ALA A 96 -0.29 -7.18 4.10
N ILE A 97 0.52 -6.17 4.42
CA ILE A 97 0.94 -5.89 5.79
C ILE A 97 1.14 -4.39 6.04
N THR A 98 0.69 -3.88 7.18
CA THR A 98 0.91 -2.50 7.61
C THR A 98 0.87 -2.35 9.13
N ALA A 99 1.16 -1.16 9.65
CA ALA A 99 0.97 -0.80 11.05
C ALA A 99 0.18 0.49 11.16
N ALA A 100 -0.82 0.53 12.04
CA ALA A 100 -1.59 1.74 12.32
C ALA A 100 -0.89 2.67 13.34
N CYS A 101 -0.05 2.11 14.20
CA CYS A 101 0.66 2.84 15.24
C CYS A 101 2.01 2.17 15.50
N LEU A 102 3.10 2.90 15.30
CA LEU A 102 4.46 2.37 15.43
C LEU A 102 4.87 2.10 16.88
N GLN A 103 4.19 2.73 17.84
CA GLN A 103 4.44 2.54 19.28
C GLN A 103 3.80 1.28 19.84
N ASN A 104 2.90 0.64 19.08
CA ASN A 104 2.20 -0.56 19.51
C ASN A 104 2.89 -1.81 18.95
N ASP A 105 2.70 -2.93 19.64
CA ASP A 105 3.23 -4.22 19.22
C ASP A 105 2.23 -4.95 18.31
N VAL A 106 1.60 -4.23 17.38
CA VAL A 106 0.51 -4.74 16.54
C VAL A 106 0.76 -4.39 15.08
N LEU A 107 0.64 -5.40 14.21
CA LEU A 107 0.55 -5.25 12.76
C LEU A 107 -0.83 -5.66 12.27
N TYR A 108 -1.23 -5.10 11.14
CA TYR A 108 -2.42 -5.53 10.41
C TYR A 108 -1.99 -6.26 9.15
N VAL A 109 -2.48 -7.48 8.98
CA VAL A 109 -2.15 -8.38 7.88
C VAL A 109 -3.41 -8.61 7.05
N GLY A 110 -3.33 -8.39 5.75
CA GLY A 110 -4.42 -8.70 4.83
C GLY A 110 -4.37 -10.17 4.42
N ARG A 111 -5.50 -10.85 4.48
CA ARG A 111 -5.70 -12.22 3.99
C ARG A 111 -6.69 -12.21 2.84
N GLU A 112 -6.34 -12.90 1.76
CA GLU A 112 -7.07 -12.88 0.50
C GLU A 112 -8.35 -13.70 0.55
N ASN A 113 -8.33 -14.89 1.18
CA ASN A 113 -9.52 -15.72 1.28
C ASN A 113 -9.68 -16.49 2.61
N PRO A 114 -10.82 -16.34 3.33
CA PRO A 114 -11.85 -15.33 3.11
C PRO A 114 -11.25 -13.93 3.36
N ASP A 115 -11.70 -12.94 2.59
CA ASP A 115 -11.17 -11.59 2.65
C ASP A 115 -11.28 -11.04 4.06
N SER A 116 -10.12 -10.81 4.68
CA SER A 116 -10.06 -10.39 6.06
C SER A 116 -8.82 -9.58 6.37
N ILE A 117 -8.92 -8.77 7.42
CA ILE A 117 -7.77 -8.13 8.05
C ILE A 117 -7.52 -8.85 9.37
N LEU A 118 -6.29 -9.31 9.59
CA LEU A 118 -5.85 -9.98 10.79
C LEU A 118 -5.06 -8.98 11.65
N GLU A 119 -5.41 -8.87 12.92
CA GLU A 119 -4.60 -8.17 13.90
C GLU A 119 -3.54 -9.13 14.46
N PHE A 120 -2.28 -8.91 14.12
CA PHE A 120 -1.16 -9.74 14.53
C PHE A 120 -0.38 -9.06 15.67
N ASP A 121 -0.35 -9.69 16.84
CA ASP A 121 0.37 -9.22 18.01
C ASP A 121 1.83 -9.70 17.97
N LEU A 122 2.77 -8.75 17.97
CA LEU A 122 4.21 -8.99 17.87
C LEU A 122 4.83 -9.57 19.13
N LYS A 123 4.18 -9.45 20.31
CA LYS A 123 4.70 -10.01 21.57
C LYS A 123 4.47 -11.51 21.64
N THR A 124 3.28 -11.93 21.23
CA THR A 124 2.80 -13.31 21.32
C THR A 124 2.94 -14.06 20.00
N ALA A 125 3.20 -13.33 18.90
CA ALA A 125 3.26 -13.84 17.53
C ALA A 125 1.97 -14.58 17.15
N ARG A 126 0.82 -13.98 17.46
CA ARG A 126 -0.51 -14.57 17.24
C ARG A 126 -1.48 -13.56 16.67
N VAL A 127 -2.40 -14.07 15.87
CA VAL A 127 -3.60 -13.32 15.50
C VAL A 127 -4.49 -13.17 16.72
N THR A 128 -4.83 -11.94 17.07
CA THR A 128 -5.67 -11.60 18.23
C THR A 128 -7.07 -11.17 17.84
N ARG A 129 -7.25 -10.64 16.63
CA ARG A 129 -8.55 -10.29 16.04
C ARG A 129 -8.56 -10.54 14.53
N THR A 130 -9.76 -10.77 14.00
CA THR A 130 -10.02 -10.88 12.56
C THR A 130 -11.20 -9.99 12.21
N PHE A 131 -11.01 -9.13 11.22
CA PHE A 131 -12.05 -8.26 10.66
C PHE A 131 -12.47 -8.86 9.32
N ASP A 132 -13.70 -9.34 9.25
CA ASP A 132 -14.28 -9.85 8.01
C ASP A 132 -14.63 -8.68 7.08
N ILE A 133 -14.05 -8.70 5.88
CA ILE A 133 -14.31 -7.71 4.83
C ILE A 133 -14.91 -8.34 3.56
N SER A 134 -15.27 -9.62 3.60
CA SER A 134 -15.81 -10.39 2.47
C SER A 134 -17.07 -9.74 1.87
N LYS A 135 -17.82 -8.97 2.69
CA LYS A 135 -18.99 -8.23 2.21
C LYS A 135 -18.64 -7.13 1.19
N TRP A 136 -17.46 -6.53 1.30
CA TRP A 136 -16.99 -5.47 0.40
C TRP A 136 -16.09 -6.01 -0.71
N MET A 137 -15.44 -7.14 -0.47
CA MET A 137 -14.53 -7.81 -1.41
C MET A 137 -15.26 -8.95 -2.14
N THR A 138 -16.12 -8.59 -3.10
CA THR A 138 -16.98 -9.55 -3.81
C THR A 138 -16.34 -10.11 -5.08
N GLY A 139 -15.01 -10.04 -5.20
CA GLY A 139 -14.26 -10.57 -6.34
C GLY A 139 -14.27 -12.10 -6.36
N PRO A 140 -13.81 -12.72 -7.47
CA PRO A 140 -13.51 -14.15 -7.48
C PRO A 140 -12.49 -14.51 -6.39
N SER A 141 -12.57 -15.73 -5.86
CA SER A 141 -11.49 -16.31 -5.05
C SER A 141 -10.16 -16.28 -5.82
N ASN A 142 -9.05 -15.99 -5.16
CA ASN A 142 -7.72 -15.82 -5.79
C ASN A 142 -7.55 -14.54 -6.65
N ARG A 143 -8.41 -13.53 -6.41
CA ARG A 143 -8.33 -12.15 -6.92
C ARG A 143 -8.88 -11.15 -5.89
N GLY A 144 -8.63 -11.45 -4.61
CA GLY A 144 -9.21 -10.77 -3.46
C GLY A 144 -8.36 -9.58 -3.01
N LEU A 145 -8.12 -9.47 -1.71
CA LEU A 145 -7.30 -8.40 -1.14
C LEU A 145 -5.83 -8.57 -1.56
N GLU A 146 -5.26 -7.57 -2.24
CA GLU A 146 -3.87 -7.62 -2.76
C GLU A 146 -2.92 -6.61 -2.07
N ALA A 147 -3.48 -5.59 -1.42
CA ALA A 147 -2.70 -4.49 -0.86
C ALA A 147 -3.46 -3.77 0.25
N MET A 148 -2.72 -3.22 1.20
CA MET A 148 -3.25 -2.45 2.33
C MET A 148 -2.25 -1.39 2.75
N THR A 149 -2.74 -0.20 3.08
CA THR A 149 -1.97 0.84 3.75
C THR A 149 -2.81 1.47 4.86
N PHE A 150 -2.15 1.96 5.89
CA PHE A 150 -2.80 2.75 6.93
C PHE A 150 -2.84 4.22 6.54
N VAL A 151 -3.98 4.87 6.77
CA VAL A 151 -4.17 6.31 6.61
C VAL A 151 -4.55 6.87 7.99
N PRO A 152 -3.71 7.69 8.63
CA PRO A 152 -4.05 8.31 9.91
C PRO A 152 -5.17 9.33 9.74
N ASP A 153 -5.95 9.52 10.82
CA ASP A 153 -6.85 10.66 10.92
C ASP A 153 -6.05 11.98 10.89
N ALA A 154 -6.66 13.04 10.34
CA ALA A 154 -6.04 14.36 10.18
C ALA A 154 -5.91 15.14 11.50
#